data_AF-A0A2S6NE51-F1
#
_entry.id   AF-A0A2S6NE51-F1
#
_cell.length_a   1.000
_cell.length_b   1.000
_cell.length_c   1.000
_cell.angle_alpha   90.00
_cell.angle_beta   90.00
_cell.angle_gamma   90.00
#
_symmetry.space_group_name_H-M   'P 1'
#
loop_
_entity.id
_entity.type
_entity.pdbx_description
1 polymer ?
#
loop_
_entity_poly.entity_id
_entity_poly.type
_entity_poly.pdbx_seq_one_letter_code
_entity_poly.pdbx_strand_id
1 'polypeptide(L)'
;MTAFTVRVPDETAEKLDKLAEKMARPRSYVAARAIEDFVAREAWQLAEIEAGLAEAERDEFATSADIAHVVGKYVNPVLPS
;
A
#
# COMPACT_ATOMS: atom_id res chain seq x y z
N MET A 1 -20.37 9.20 -11.52
CA MET A 1 -19.97 9.29 -10.11
C MET A 1 -21.13 8.74 -9.29
N THR A 2 -20.84 7.84 -8.34
CA THR A 2 -21.87 7.20 -7.51
C THR A 2 -21.76 7.78 -6.10
N ALA A 3 -22.89 8.14 -5.50
CA ALA A 3 -22.95 8.64 -4.13
C ALA A 3 -23.36 7.50 -3.18
N PHE A 4 -22.72 7.44 -2.01
CA PHE A 4 -23.08 6.53 -0.93
C PHE A 4 -22.82 7.21 0.42
N THR A 5 -23.48 6.71 1.46
CA THR A 5 -23.34 7.23 2.82
C THR A 5 -22.41 6.35 3.62
N VAL A 6 -21.37 6.95 4.21
CA VAL A 6 -20.44 6.28 5.12
C VAL A 6 -20.67 6.78 6.54
N ARG A 7 -20.70 5.86 7.50
CA ARG A 7 -20.67 6.20 8.92
C ARG A 7 -19.23 6.13 9.41
N VAL A 8 -18.81 7.17 10.10
CA VAL A 8 -17.50 7.24 10.75
C VAL A 8 -17.70 7.72 12.19
N PRO A 9 -16.78 7.42 13.12
CA PRO A 9 -16.80 8.00 14.46
C PRO A 9 -16.80 9.54 14.40
N ASP A 10 -17.45 10.19 15.36
CA ASP A 10 -17.55 11.66 15.42
C ASP A 10 -16.16 12.32 15.41
N GLU A 11 -15.21 11.77 16.17
CA GLU A 11 -13.82 12.25 16.18
C GLU A 11 -13.17 12.22 14.79
N THR A 12 -13.48 11.21 13.97
CA THR A 12 -13.00 11.13 12.59
C THR A 12 -13.63 12.19 11.70
N ALA A 13 -14.94 12.43 11.86
CA ALA A 13 -15.64 13.49 11.13
C ALA A 13 -15.05 14.87 11.46
N GLU A 14 -14.80 15.17 12.73
CA GLU A 14 -14.18 16.44 13.16
C GLU A 14 -12.76 16.63 12.60
N LYS A 15 -11.95 15.57 12.58
CA LYS A 15 -10.60 15.61 11.98
C LYS A 15 -10.69 15.89 10.48
N LEU A 16 -11.64 15.27 9.79
CA LEU A 16 -11.87 15.48 8.37
C LEU A 16 -12.32 16.92 8.07
N ASP A 17 -13.20 17.48 8.90
CA ASP A 17 -13.65 18.87 8.76
C ASP A 17 -12.48 19.87 8.89
N LYS A 18 -11.61 19.68 9.89
CA LYS A 18 -10.40 20.50 10.08
C LYS A 18 -9.44 20.40 8.91
N LEU A 19 -9.27 19.21 8.33
CA LEU A 19 -8.43 19.02 7.15
C LEU A 19 -9.02 19.75 5.93
N ALA A 20 -10.31 19.59 5.69
CA ALA A 20 -11.02 20.22 4.58
C ALA A 20 -10.92 21.76 4.65
N GLU A 21 -11.10 22.35 5.84
CA GLU A 21 -10.92 23.77 6.09
C GLU A 21 -9.51 24.25 5.72
N LYS A 22 -8.47 23.59 6.26
CA LYS A 22 -7.06 23.95 5.98
C LYS A 22 -6.68 23.80 4.51
N MET A 23 -7.33 22.89 3.80
CA MET A 23 -7.11 22.67 2.38
C MET A 23 -7.94 23.61 1.48
N ALA A 24 -8.84 24.41 2.06
CA ALA A 24 -9.84 25.19 1.33
C ALA A 24 -10.62 24.32 0.31
N ARG A 25 -11.12 23.18 0.80
CA ARG A 25 -11.87 22.20 0.00
C ARG A 25 -13.13 21.75 0.74
N PRO A 26 -14.18 21.33 0.03
CA PRO A 26 -15.35 20.74 0.68
C PRO A 26 -14.98 19.39 1.31
N ARG A 27 -15.64 19.04 2.42
CA ARG A 27 -15.45 17.76 3.12
C ARG A 27 -15.56 16.55 2.21
N SER A 28 -16.51 16.57 1.28
CA SER A 28 -16.72 15.50 0.31
C SER A 28 -15.51 15.27 -0.59
N TYR A 29 -14.77 16.32 -0.94
CA TYR A 29 -13.55 16.20 -1.74
C TYR A 29 -12.46 15.44 -0.96
N VAL A 30 -12.24 15.81 0.31
CA VAL A 30 -11.22 15.14 1.15
C VAL A 30 -11.61 13.69 1.42
N ALA A 31 -12.90 13.43 1.68
CA ALA A 31 -13.41 12.07 1.86
C ALA A 31 -13.23 11.20 0.61
N ALA A 32 -13.65 11.71 -0.56
CA ALA A 32 -13.53 10.98 -1.82
C ALA A 32 -12.07 10.67 -2.12
N ARG A 33 -11.18 11.67 -2.00
CA ARG A 33 -9.75 11.48 -2.20
C ARG A 33 -9.15 10.44 -1.26
N ALA A 34 -9.47 10.49 0.03
CA ALA A 34 -8.97 9.51 1.00
C ALA A 34 -9.42 8.08 0.67
N ILE A 35 -10.66 7.91 0.20
CA ILE A 35 -11.20 6.61 -0.24
C ILE A 35 -10.51 6.14 -1.52
N GLU A 36 -10.34 7.02 -2.51
CA GLU A 36 -9.64 6.72 -3.77
C GLU A 36 -8.19 6.29 -3.52
N ASP A 37 -7.46 7.06 -2.70
CA ASP A 37 -6.07 6.76 -2.33
C ASP A 37 -5.97 5.43 -1.55
N PHE A 38 -6.94 5.13 -0.68
CA PHE A 38 -7.00 3.84 0.02
C PHE A 38 -7.24 2.69 -0.96
N VAL A 39 -8.30 2.77 -1.76
CA VAL A 39 -8.67 1.70 -2.70
C VAL A 39 -7.55 1.43 -3.70
N ALA A 40 -6.91 2.47 -4.24
CA ALA A 40 -5.81 2.30 -5.19
C ALA A 40 -4.63 1.54 -4.56
N ARG A 41 -4.26 1.88 -3.32
CA ARG A 41 -3.14 1.25 -2.61
C ARG A 41 -3.44 -0.20 -2.24
N GLU A 42 -4.62 -0.48 -1.70
CA GLU A 42 -5.01 -1.85 -1.33
C GLU A 42 -5.21 -2.74 -2.57
N ALA A 43 -5.79 -2.21 -3.64
CA ALA A 43 -6.01 -2.95 -4.88
C ALA A 43 -4.69 -3.36 -5.54
N TRP A 44 -3.71 -2.45 -5.59
CA TRP A 44 -2.38 -2.78 -6.09
C TRP A 44 -1.71 -3.85 -5.21
N GLN A 45 -1.76 -3.70 -3.89
CA GLN A 45 -1.14 -4.67 -2.98
C GLN A 45 -1.76 -6.07 -3.13
N LEU A 46 -3.08 -6.15 -3.24
CA LEU A 46 -3.76 -7.43 -3.42
C LEU A 46 -3.35 -8.08 -4.75
N ALA A 47 -3.29 -7.30 -5.83
CA ALA A 47 -2.88 -7.80 -7.14
C ALA A 47 -1.44 -8.36 -7.13
N GLU A 48 -0.51 -7.70 -6.43
CA GLU A 48 0.87 -8.20 -6.28
C GLU A 48 0.93 -9.51 -5.48
N ILE A 49 0.12 -9.62 -4.42
CA ILE A 49 0.04 -10.86 -3.64
C ILE A 49 -0.50 -12.00 -4.49
N GLU A 50 -1.59 -11.76 -5.23
CA GLU A 50 -2.20 -12.75 -6.13
C GLU A 50 -1.22 -13.18 -7.24
N ALA A 51 -0.49 -12.22 -7.82
CA ALA A 51 0.54 -12.50 -8.83
C ALA A 51 1.67 -13.37 -8.25
N GLY A 52 2.23 -13.01 -7.10
CA GLY A 52 3.30 -13.76 -6.46
C GLY A 52 2.87 -15.17 -6.02
N LEU A 53 1.62 -15.35 -5.59
CA LEU A 53 1.06 -16.68 -5.32
C LEU A 53 0.97 -17.51 -6.60
N ALA A 54 0.49 -16.93 -7.71
CA ALA A 54 0.38 -17.64 -8.98
C ALA A 54 1.76 -18.02 -9.55
N GLU A 55 2.78 -17.18 -9.40
CA GLU A 55 4.18 -17.47 -9.74
C GLU A 55 4.73 -18.63 -8.90
N ALA A 56 4.50 -18.59 -7.59
CA ALA A 56 4.88 -19.67 -6.67
C ALA A 56 4.22 -21.01 -7.01
N GLU A 57 2.93 -21.00 -7.39
CA GLU A 57 2.22 -22.20 -7.86
C GLU A 57 2.80 -22.78 -9.16
N ARG A 58 3.49 -21.95 -9.96
CA ARG A 58 4.21 -22.38 -11.17
C ARG A 58 5.69 -22.70 -10.92
N ASP A 59 6.11 -22.77 -9.65
CA ASP A 59 7.51 -22.95 -9.23
C ASP A 59 8.46 -21.86 -9.79
N GLU A 60 7.95 -20.66 -10.11
CA GLU A 60 8.71 -19.52 -10.65
C GLU A 60 9.48 -18.78 -9.55
N PHE A 61 10.26 -19.52 -8.77
CA PHE A 61 11.14 -18.96 -7.74
C PHE A 61 12.50 -18.58 -8.32
N ALA A 62 13.16 -17.62 -7.66
CA ALA A 62 14.58 -17.34 -7.91
C ALA A 62 15.41 -18.61 -7.73
N THR A 63 16.38 -18.81 -8.62
CA THR A 63 17.29 -19.96 -8.52
C THR A 63 18.27 -19.76 -7.36
N SER A 64 18.91 -20.84 -6.91
CA SER A 64 19.94 -20.74 -5.87
C SER A 64 21.10 -19.80 -6.27
N ALA A 65 21.39 -19.69 -7.57
CA ALA A 65 22.41 -18.78 -8.10
C ALA A 65 21.98 -17.31 -7.97
N ASP A 66 20.72 -16.99 -8.26
CA ASP A 66 20.16 -15.64 -8.10
C ASP A 66 20.21 -15.20 -6.64
N ILE A 67 19.82 -16.09 -5.72
CA ILE A 67 19.89 -15.84 -4.29
C ILE A 67 21.34 -15.62 -3.82
N ALA A 68 22.27 -16.48 -4.27
CA ALA A 68 23.69 -16.33 -3.92
C ALA A 68 24.27 -14.99 -4.41
N HIS A 69 23.87 -14.53 -5.60
CA HIS A 69 24.28 -13.24 -6.14
C HIS A 69 23.80 -12.07 -5.27
N VAL A 70 22.53 -12.07 -4.87
CA VAL A 70 21.95 -11.02 -4.02
C VAL A 70 22.61 -11.00 -2.65
N VAL A 71 22.76 -12.16 -2.01
CA VAL A 71 23.41 -12.28 -0.69
C VAL A 71 24.85 -11.78 -0.75
N GLY A 72 25.64 -12.21 -1.73
CA GLY A 72 27.04 -11.79 -1.88
C GLY A 72 27.21 -10.28 -2.10
N LYS A 73 26.21 -9.60 -2.66
CA LYS A 73 26.24 -8.16 -2.90
C LYS A 73 26.00 -7.33 -1.63
N TYR A 74 25.14 -7.81 -0.70
CA TYR A 74 24.64 -6.99 0.40
C TYR A 74 24.99 -7.50 1.80
N VAL A 75 25.37 -8.77 1.92
CA VAL A 75 25.85 -9.34 3.19
C VAL A 75 27.38 -9.26 3.16
N ASN A 76 27.93 -8.18 3.70
CA ASN A 76 29.38 -8.06 3.89
C ASN A 76 29.83 -9.17 4.87
N PRO A 77 30.84 -9.99 4.56
CA PRO A 77 31.44 -10.82 5.58
C PRO A 77 32.02 -9.89 6.65
N VAL A 78 31.54 -9.99 7.88
CA VAL A 78 32.22 -9.37 9.03
C VAL A 78 33.63 -9.97 9.04
N LEU A 79 34.63 -9.21 8.60
CA LEU A 79 36.03 -9.62 8.71
C LEU A 79 36.36 -9.69 10.21
N PRO A 80 36.85 -10.83 10.72
CA PRO A 80 37.32 -10.89 12.10
C PRO A 80 38.57 -10.02 12.26
N SER A 81 38.61 -9.28 13.38
CA SER A 81 39.69 -8.40 13.82
C SER A 81 41.05 -9.11 13.92
#